data_AF-A0A2D8V9I1-F1
#
_entry.id   AF-A0A2D8V9I1-F1
#
_cell.length_a   1.000
_cell.length_b   1.000
_cell.length_c   1.000
_cell.angle_alpha   90.00
_cell.angle_beta   90.00
_cell.angle_gamma   90.00
#
_symmetry.space_group_name_H-M   'P 1'
#
loop_
_entity.id
_entity.type
_entity.pdbx_description
1 polymer ?
#
loop_
_entity_poly.entity_id
_entity_poly.type
_entity_poly.pdbx_seq_one_letter_code
_entity_poly.pdbx_strand_id
1 'polypeptide(L)'
;MSSVSNAQPKIADYPFTTLIPNLGIVKYDEYKSFVMADIPGLIEGASDGKGLGIQFLKHIERTKILVFMIDLNSEDIIKEYNLLNKELKLFDKELLKKPSIILLTKLDAIDCDKEIKISGKKVLKISSLSKINLQKALKLITSHL
;
A
#
# COMPACT_ATOMS: atom_id res chain seq x y z
N MET A 1 6.33 -1.22 6.67
CA MET A 1 6.90 0.14 6.85
C MET A 1 8.27 0.10 7.54
N SER A 2 8.39 -0.40 8.78
CA SER A 2 9.66 -0.45 9.55
C SER A 2 10.84 -1.15 8.84
N SER A 3 10.61 -2.24 8.11
CA SER A 3 11.70 -2.98 7.43
C SER A 3 12.21 -2.36 6.14
N VAL A 4 11.47 -1.41 5.56
CA VAL A 4 11.74 -0.83 4.22
C VAL A 4 12.18 0.62 4.32
N SER A 5 11.69 1.36 5.33
CA SER A 5 12.14 2.71 5.58
C SER A 5 13.37 2.71 6.48
N ASN A 6 14.50 3.18 5.96
CA ASN A 6 15.60 3.69 6.79
C ASN A 6 15.21 5.01 7.53
N ALA A 7 13.92 5.35 7.55
CA ALA A 7 13.39 6.55 8.15
C ALA A 7 12.59 6.19 9.39
N GLN A 8 12.80 7.00 10.43
CA GLN A 8 11.84 7.15 11.51
C GLN A 8 10.48 7.48 10.87
N PRO A 9 9.43 6.68 11.12
CA PRO A 9 8.08 7.04 10.69
C PRO A 9 7.75 8.40 11.30
N LYS A 10 7.49 9.39 10.45
CA LYS A 10 6.97 10.67 10.93
C LYS A 10 5.47 10.50 11.06
N ILE A 11 5.01 10.49 12.31
CA ILE A 11 3.59 10.63 12.62
C ILE A 11 3.21 12.01 12.07
N ALA A 12 2.36 12.04 11.04
CA ALA A 12 1.79 13.30 10.58
C ALA A 12 0.45 13.48 11.27
N ASP A 13 0.36 14.52 12.09
CA ASP A 13 -0.90 14.95 12.69
C ASP A 13 -1.78 15.57 11.61
N TYR A 14 -2.48 14.74 10.85
CA TYR A 14 -3.59 15.22 10.03
C TYR A 14 -4.76 15.50 10.98
N PRO A 15 -5.21 16.75 11.12
CA PRO A 15 -6.13 17.17 12.18
C PRO A 15 -7.57 16.63 12.04
N PHE A 16 -7.78 15.63 11.18
CA PHE A 16 -9.10 15.20 10.72
C PHE A 16 -9.24 13.68 10.48
N THR A 17 -8.25 12.85 10.81
CA THR A 17 -8.40 11.39 10.75
C THR A 17 -8.64 10.82 12.15
N THR A 18 -9.64 9.95 12.33
CA THR A 18 -9.78 9.15 13.57
C THR A 18 -8.68 8.09 13.68
N LEU A 19 -8.03 7.74 12.55
CA LEU A 19 -6.88 6.86 12.46
C LEU A 19 -5.72 7.62 11.81
N ILE A 20 -4.71 7.97 12.61
CA ILE A 20 -3.53 8.70 12.14
C ILE A 20 -2.79 7.82 11.12
N PRO A 21 -2.66 8.25 9.84
CA PRO A 21 -1.96 7.46 8.85
C PRO A 21 -0.47 7.41 9.20
N ASN A 22 0.15 6.24 9.02
CA ASN A 22 1.59 6.11 9.24
C ASN A 22 2.32 6.56 7.97
N LEU A 23 3.11 7.64 8.06
CA LEU A 23 3.95 8.10 6.96
C LEU A 23 5.40 7.70 7.18
N GLY A 24 6.02 7.24 6.10
CA GLY A 24 7.40 6.79 6.08
C GLY A 24 8.11 7.35 4.88
N ILE A 25 9.28 7.93 5.12
CA ILE A 25 10.17 8.34 4.04
C ILE A 25 11.01 7.13 3.66
N VAL A 26 10.97 6.74 2.40
CA VAL A 26 11.73 5.61 1.89
C VAL A 26 12.84 6.15 1.01
N LYS A 27 14.08 6.02 1.48
CA LYS A 27 15.29 6.33 0.70
C LYS A 27 15.60 5.16 -0.22
N TYR A 28 15.81 5.42 -1.50
CA TYR A 28 16.15 4.40 -2.49
C TYR A 28 17.43 4.70 -3.26
N ASP A 29 18.01 5.89 -3.07
CA ASP A 29 19.31 6.32 -3.61
C ASP A 29 19.88 7.43 -2.71
N GLU A 30 21.15 7.84 -2.90
CA GLU A 30 21.84 8.83 -2.04
C GLU A 30 21.07 10.15 -1.87
N TYR A 31 20.41 10.61 -2.95
CA TYR A 31 19.67 11.88 -2.97
C TYR A 31 18.19 11.70 -3.32
N LYS A 32 17.70 10.46 -3.38
CA LYS A 32 16.32 10.18 -3.79
C LYS A 32 15.53 9.47 -2.71
N SER A 33 14.37 10.04 -2.41
CA SER A 33 13.42 9.50 -1.46
C SER A 33 11.99 9.70 -1.94
N PHE A 34 11.09 8.86 -1.48
CA PHE A 34 9.66 9.06 -1.65
C PHE A 34 8.93 8.91 -0.33
N VAL A 35 7.71 9.45 -0.26
CA VAL A 35 6.83 9.32 0.89
C VAL A 35 5.89 8.15 0.63
N MET A 36 5.88 7.20 1.55
CA MET A 36 4.88 6.14 1.64
C MET A 36 3.92 6.51 2.76
N ALA A 37 2.63 6.41 2.50
CA ALA A 37 1.59 6.56 3.51
C ALA A 37 0.83 5.24 3.60
N ASP A 38 0.65 4.74 4.82
CA ASP A 38 -0.26 3.66 5.10
C ASP A 38 -1.69 4.22 5.21
N ILE A 39 -2.64 3.56 4.55
CA ILE A 39 -4.03 4.00 4.50
C ILE A 39 -4.86 2.99 5.31
N PRO A 40 -5.02 3.20 6.63
CA PRO A 40 -5.84 2.31 7.44
C PRO A 40 -7.32 2.50 7.12
N GLY A 41 -8.06 1.38 6.97
CA GLY A 41 -9.52 1.34 7.03
C GLY A 41 -10.25 2.29 6.07
N LEU A 42 -10.22 2.01 4.76
CA LEU A 42 -10.93 2.80 3.74
C LEU A 42 -12.46 2.87 3.93
N ILE A 43 -13.05 2.01 4.76
CA ILE A 43 -14.52 1.81 4.84
C ILE A 43 -15.19 2.35 6.11
N GLU A 44 -14.55 2.38 7.28
CA GLU A 44 -15.26 2.76 8.52
C GLU A 44 -15.43 4.29 8.62
N GLY A 45 -16.44 4.83 7.93
CA GLY A 45 -16.93 6.21 8.09
C GLY A 45 -16.53 7.21 7.00
N ALA A 46 -15.77 6.80 5.97
CA ALA A 46 -15.38 7.71 4.88
C ALA A 46 -16.57 8.16 4.00
N SER A 47 -17.61 7.33 3.88
CA SER A 47 -18.84 7.65 3.12
C SER A 47 -19.83 8.55 3.86
N ASP A 48 -19.68 8.78 5.17
CA ASP A 48 -20.66 9.50 6.00
C ASP A 48 -20.53 11.04 5.95
N GLY A 49 -19.87 11.56 4.91
CA GLY A 49 -20.05 12.95 4.48
C GLY A 49 -19.50 14.04 5.42
N LYS A 50 -18.74 13.72 6.47
CA LYS A 50 -18.26 14.72 7.46
C LYS A 50 -17.15 15.67 6.96
N GLY A 51 -16.90 15.79 5.65
CA GLY A 51 -15.87 16.68 5.08
C GLY A 51 -14.41 16.25 5.27
N LEU A 52 -14.16 15.29 6.17
CA LEU A 52 -12.85 14.71 6.51
C LEU A 52 -12.27 13.83 5.37
N GLY A 53 -13.14 13.09 4.68
CA GLY A 53 -12.75 12.21 3.57
C GLY A 53 -12.25 12.97 2.34
N ILE A 54 -12.84 14.12 2.01
CA ILE A 54 -12.54 14.88 0.77
C ILE A 54 -11.12 15.46 0.78
N GLN A 55 -10.63 15.96 1.92
CA GLN A 55 -9.24 16.45 1.99
C GLN A 55 -8.24 15.29 1.96
N PHE A 56 -8.50 14.18 2.64
CA PHE A 56 -7.65 12.99 2.57
C PHE A 56 -7.62 12.38 1.16
N LEU A 57 -8.78 12.32 0.50
CA LEU A 57 -8.95 11.97 -0.93
C LEU A 57 -8.04 12.80 -1.82
N LYS A 58 -8.05 14.13 -1.70
CA LYS A 58 -7.17 15.03 -2.47
C LYS A 58 -5.68 14.74 -2.27
N HIS A 59 -5.27 14.18 -1.14
CA HIS A 59 -3.88 13.79 -0.91
C HIS A 59 -3.56 12.42 -1.53
N ILE A 60 -4.48 11.45 -1.44
CA ILE A 60 -4.33 10.17 -2.14
C ILE A 60 -4.37 10.37 -3.66
N GLU A 61 -5.17 11.31 -4.17
CA GLU A 61 -5.19 11.71 -5.58
C GLU A 61 -3.82 12.20 -6.09
N ARG A 62 -2.96 12.73 -5.21
CA ARG A 62 -1.59 13.12 -5.57
C ARG A 62 -0.58 11.97 -5.55
N THR A 63 -0.96 10.79 -5.04
CA THR A 63 -0.06 9.62 -5.08
C THR A 63 0.15 9.16 -6.52
N LYS A 64 1.39 8.85 -6.88
CA LYS A 64 1.74 8.38 -8.23
C LYS A 64 1.43 6.90 -8.44
N ILE A 65 1.49 6.12 -7.36
CA ILE A 65 1.33 4.67 -7.39
C ILE A 65 0.67 4.16 -6.12
N LEU A 66 -0.16 3.13 -6.27
CA LEU A 66 -0.78 2.41 -5.16
C LEU A 66 -0.10 1.06 -4.94
N VAL A 67 0.03 0.65 -3.69
CA VAL A 67 0.61 -0.64 -3.32
C VAL A 67 -0.39 -1.38 -2.45
N PHE A 68 -0.94 -2.47 -2.98
CA PHE A 68 -1.79 -3.38 -2.21
C PHE A 68 -0.90 -4.34 -1.44
N MET A 69 -0.99 -4.34 -0.12
CA MET A 69 -0.33 -5.33 0.72
C MET A 69 -1.35 -6.39 1.11
N ILE A 70 -1.10 -7.64 0.76
CA ILE A 70 -1.98 -8.77 1.07
C ILE A 70 -1.16 -9.82 1.80
N ASP A 71 -1.74 -10.48 2.81
CA ASP A 71 -1.08 -11.55 3.54
C ASP A 71 -1.05 -12.84 2.72
N LEU A 72 0.13 -13.48 2.61
CA LEU A 72 0.22 -14.82 2.00
C LEU A 72 -0.52 -15.89 2.79
N ASN A 73 -0.77 -15.66 4.08
CA ASN A 73 -1.49 -16.56 4.97
C ASN A 73 -3.01 -16.48 4.80
N SER A 74 -3.50 -15.54 3.99
CA SER A 74 -4.92 -15.42 3.69
C SER A 74 -5.44 -16.67 2.98
N GLU A 75 -6.62 -17.14 3.40
CA GLU A 75 -7.28 -18.30 2.80
C GLU A 75 -7.58 -18.08 1.30
N ASP A 76 -7.89 -16.85 0.91
CA ASP A 76 -8.17 -16.47 -0.49
C ASP A 76 -7.67 -15.06 -0.80
N ILE A 77 -6.42 -15.01 -1.28
CA ILE A 77 -5.70 -13.80 -1.69
C ILE A 77 -6.45 -13.05 -2.81
N ILE A 78 -7.14 -13.75 -3.71
CA ILE A 78 -7.87 -13.13 -4.82
C ILE A 78 -9.11 -12.43 -4.26
N LYS A 79 -9.83 -13.07 -3.34
CA LYS A 79 -10.98 -12.47 -2.67
C LYS A 79 -10.59 -11.25 -1.84
N GLU A 80 -9.48 -11.31 -1.12
CA GLU A 80 -8.97 -10.18 -0.34
C GLU A 80 -8.56 -9.01 -1.24
N TYR A 81 -7.85 -9.27 -2.34
CA TYR A 81 -7.58 -8.25 -3.35
C TYR A 81 -8.88 -7.64 -3.91
N ASN A 82 -9.87 -8.47 -4.24
CA ASN A 82 -11.14 -8.00 -4.79
C ASN A 82 -11.92 -7.14 -3.78
N LEU A 83 -11.83 -7.47 -2.49
CA LEU A 83 -12.39 -6.66 -1.42
C LEU A 83 -11.72 -5.30 -1.39
N LEU A 84 -10.39 -5.24 -1.23
CA LEU A 84 -9.60 -4.00 -1.22
C LEU A 84 -9.86 -3.14 -2.47
N ASN A 85 -9.93 -3.77 -3.64
CA ASN A 85 -10.22 -3.11 -4.91
C ASN A 85 -11.65 -2.54 -4.95
N LYS A 86 -12.63 -3.23 -4.33
CA LYS A 86 -14.01 -2.74 -4.19
C LYS A 86 -14.08 -1.57 -3.21
N GLU A 87 -13.35 -1.61 -2.10
CA GLU A 87 -13.29 -0.49 -1.14
C GLU A 87 -12.71 0.76 -1.81
N LEU A 88 -11.58 0.59 -2.50
CA LEU A 88 -10.95 1.67 -3.26
C LEU A 88 -11.90 2.24 -4.33
N LYS A 89 -12.67 1.38 -5.00
CA LYS A 89 -13.68 1.79 -6.00
C LYS A 89 -14.82 2.60 -5.39
N LEU A 90 -15.27 2.24 -4.19
CA LEU A 90 -16.32 2.95 -3.47
C LEU A 90 -15.83 4.31 -2.99
N PHE A 91 -14.55 4.40 -2.63
CA PHE A 91 -13.90 5.61 -2.19
C PHE A 91 -13.67 6.60 -3.35
N ASP A 92 -12.96 6.18 -4.40
CA ASP A 92 -12.79 6.97 -5.62
C ASP A 92 -12.44 6.08 -6.83
N LYS A 93 -13.26 6.15 -7.88
CA LYS A 93 -13.07 5.39 -9.12
C LYS A 93 -11.84 5.84 -9.90
N GLU A 94 -11.38 7.08 -9.76
CA GLU A 94 -10.19 7.57 -10.45
C GLU A 94 -8.91 6.94 -9.88
N LEU A 95 -8.90 6.56 -8.59
CA LEU A 95 -7.77 5.84 -7.98
C LEU A 95 -7.54 4.46 -8.61
N LEU A 96 -8.58 3.81 -9.14
CA LEU A 96 -8.44 2.53 -9.85
C LEU A 96 -7.64 2.64 -11.15
N LYS A 97 -7.61 3.83 -11.77
CA LYS A 97 -6.85 4.05 -13.00
C LYS A 97 -5.35 4.19 -12.74
N LYS A 98 -4.96 4.42 -11.49
CA LYS A 98 -3.56 4.60 -11.14
C LYS A 98 -2.77 3.30 -11.30
N PRO A 99 -1.47 3.40 -11.63
CA PRO A 99 -0.57 2.27 -11.52
C PRO A 99 -0.68 1.66 -10.13
N SER A 100 -0.78 0.33 -10.06
CA SER A 100 -0.80 -0.37 -8.78
C SER A 100 0.01 -1.65 -8.81
N ILE A 101 0.62 -1.96 -7.68
CA ILE A 101 1.45 -3.14 -7.44
C ILE A 101 0.80 -3.93 -6.30
N ILE A 102 0.91 -5.25 -6.36
CA ILE A 102 0.46 -6.13 -5.28
C ILE A 102 1.70 -6.74 -4.63
N LEU A 103 1.90 -6.45 -3.35
CA LEU A 103 2.92 -7.06 -2.52
C LEU A 103 2.27 -8.10 -1.62
N LEU A 104 2.63 -9.36 -1.85
CA LEU A 104 2.23 -10.47 -1.01
C LEU A 104 3.23 -10.57 0.15
N THR A 105 2.77 -10.29 1.35
CA THR A 105 3.59 -10.15 2.56
C THR A 105 3.67 -11.47 3.34
N LYS A 106 4.57 -11.53 4.34
CA LYS A 106 4.79 -12.69 5.22
C LYS A 106 5.23 -13.97 4.49
N LEU A 107 6.05 -13.85 3.44
CA LEU A 107 6.64 -15.01 2.75
C LEU A 107 7.43 -15.95 3.69
N ASP A 108 7.90 -15.44 4.83
CA ASP A 108 8.55 -16.23 5.88
C ASP A 108 7.62 -17.18 6.64
N ALA A 109 6.31 -16.90 6.66
CA ALA A 109 5.36 -17.70 7.42
C ALA A 109 4.83 -18.92 6.64
N ILE A 110 4.87 -18.86 5.31
CA ILE A 110 4.41 -19.94 4.43
C ILE A 110 5.39 -20.09 3.28
N ASP A 111 5.87 -21.33 3.10
CA ASP A 111 6.62 -21.70 1.91
C ASP A 111 5.64 -21.90 0.73
N CYS A 112 5.36 -20.80 0.03
CA CYS A 112 4.44 -20.77 -1.09
C CYS A 112 5.21 -20.62 -2.39
N ASP A 113 5.52 -21.73 -3.05
CA ASP A 113 6.14 -21.74 -4.39
C ASP A 113 5.15 -21.42 -5.52
N LYS A 114 3.85 -21.48 -5.26
CA LYS A 114 2.83 -21.26 -6.29
C LYS A 114 2.85 -19.81 -6.79
N GLU A 115 2.97 -19.61 -8.11
CA GLU A 115 2.79 -18.29 -8.71
C GLU A 115 1.34 -17.83 -8.55
N ILE A 116 1.13 -16.81 -7.71
CA ILE A 116 -0.17 -16.14 -7.58
C ILE A 116 -0.21 -15.03 -8.61
N LYS A 117 -1.09 -15.18 -9.61
CA LYS A 117 -1.30 -14.19 -10.67
C LYS A 117 -2.64 -13.52 -10.47
N ILE A 118 -2.61 -12.19 -10.41
CA ILE A 118 -3.81 -11.35 -10.42
C ILE A 118 -3.82 -10.63 -11.76
N SER A 119 -4.90 -10.82 -12.52
CA SER A 119 -4.99 -10.40 -13.92
C SER A 119 -4.65 -8.92 -14.09
N GLY A 120 -3.69 -8.61 -14.97
CA GLY A 120 -3.28 -7.25 -15.31
C GLY A 120 -2.50 -6.50 -14.23
N LYS A 121 -2.09 -7.15 -13.13
CA LYS A 121 -1.34 -6.52 -12.04
C LYS A 121 0.02 -7.17 -11.82
N LYS A 122 1.01 -6.35 -11.46
CA LYS A 122 2.34 -6.85 -11.05
C LYS A 122 2.25 -7.35 -9.61
N VAL A 123 2.55 -8.62 -9.40
CA VAL A 123 2.54 -9.28 -8.08
C VAL A 123 3.96 -9.61 -7.68
N LEU A 124 4.35 -9.29 -6.44
CA LEU A 124 5.65 -9.62 -5.88
C LEU A 124 5.51 -10.12 -4.45
N LYS A 125 6.13 -11.25 -4.13
CA LYS A 125 6.19 -11.79 -2.77
C LYS A 125 7.34 -11.18 -2.00
N ILE A 126 7.10 -10.72 -0.78
CA ILE A 126 8.08 -10.09 0.09
C ILE A 126 8.01 -10.67 1.51
N SER A 127 9.15 -10.64 2.21
CA SER A 127 9.20 -10.85 3.65
C SER A 127 9.85 -9.64 4.31
N SER A 128 9.13 -9.05 5.26
CA SER A 128 9.66 -7.94 6.07
C SER A 128 10.61 -8.43 7.17
N LEU A 129 10.42 -9.65 7.65
CA LEU A 129 11.25 -10.27 8.70
C LEU A 129 12.58 -10.75 8.12
N SER A 130 12.52 -11.56 7.07
CA SER A 130 13.68 -12.15 6.39
C SER A 130 14.30 -11.22 5.34
N LYS A 131 13.74 -10.01 5.16
CA LYS A 131 14.15 -8.99 4.17
C LYS A 131 14.17 -9.48 2.71
N ILE A 132 13.41 -10.53 2.40
CA ILE A 132 13.36 -11.14 1.07
C ILE A 132 12.61 -10.22 0.10
N ASN A 133 13.19 -10.01 -1.09
CA ASN A 133 12.63 -9.23 -2.20
C ASN A 133 12.30 -7.75 -1.90
N LEU A 134 12.68 -7.20 -0.74
CA LEU A 134 12.40 -5.80 -0.39
C LEU A 134 13.05 -4.82 -1.37
N GLN A 135 14.30 -5.04 -1.76
CA GLN A 135 14.96 -4.19 -2.77
C GLN A 135 14.30 -4.27 -4.15
N LYS A 136 13.79 -5.44 -4.54
CA LYS A 136 13.06 -5.59 -5.80
C LYS A 136 11.73 -4.84 -5.73
N ALA A 137 11.02 -4.93 -4.60
CA ALA A 137 9.79 -4.17 -4.37
C ALA A 137 10.04 -2.66 -4.46
N LEU A 138 11.11 -2.18 -3.82
CA LEU A 138 11.53 -0.78 -3.92
C LEU A 138 11.80 -0.34 -5.36
N LYS A 139 12.64 -1.09 -6.09
CA LYS A 139 12.94 -0.80 -7.49
C LYS A 139 11.68 -0.75 -8.37
N LEU A 140 10.72 -1.64 -8.10
CA LEU A 140 9.48 -1.73 -8.84
C LEU A 140 8.56 -0.54 -8.53
N ILE A 141 8.47 -0.12 -7.26
CA ILE A 141 7.76 1.11 -6.88
C ILE A 141 8.42 2.34 -7.53
N THR A 142 9.75 2.46 -7.43
CA THR A 142 10.49 3.63 -7.94
C THR A 142 10.50 3.71 -9.46
N SER A 143 10.32 2.61 -10.18
CA SER A 143 10.17 2.64 -11.65
C SER A 143 8.91 3.39 -12.13
N HIS A 144 7.96 3.63 -11.22
CA HIS A 144 6.71 4.33 -11.48
C HIS A 144 6.64 5.71 -10.78
N LEU A 145 7.71 6.14 -10.11
CA LEU A 145 7.83 7.45 -9.46
C LEU A 145 8.54 8.46 -10.35
#